data_AF-A0A955PYU1-F1
#
_entry.id   AF-A0A955PYU1-F1
#
_cell.length_a   1.000
_cell.length_b   1.000
_cell.length_c   1.000
_cell.angle_alpha   90.00
_cell.angle_beta   90.00
_cell.angle_gamma   90.00
#
_symmetry.space_group_name_H-M   'P 1'
#
loop_
_entity.id
_entity.type
_entity.pdbx_description
1 polymer ?
#
loop_
_entity_poly.entity_id
_entity_poly.type
_entity_poly.pdbx_seq_one_letter_code
_entity_poly.pdbx_strand_id
1 'polypeptide(L)'
;MMPQASLSMTGLDLSGVSFTLRKHLPFTAELEQCVPLAGDASNRRYYRLHLSMAPVSSVILMKLADPEGFKASEEAVSGAGGDVTELPFTNILKHLQKNGVQVPELYFYDES
;
A
#
# COMPACT_ATOMS: atom_id res chain seq x y z
N MET A 1 -16.18 24.98 14.44
CA MET A 1 -14.70 25.00 14.49
C MET A 1 -14.23 23.56 14.63
N MET A 2 -13.89 22.92 13.51
CA MET A 2 -13.33 21.56 13.54
C MET A 2 -11.84 21.67 13.90
N PRO A 3 -11.30 20.75 14.72
CA PRO A 3 -9.86 20.74 14.94
C PRO A 3 -9.16 20.30 13.65
N GLN A 4 -8.39 21.20 13.04
CA GLN A 4 -7.33 20.81 12.11
C GLN A 4 -6.26 20.10 12.94
N ALA A 5 -6.33 18.76 12.98
CA ALA A 5 -5.21 17.96 13.40
C ALA A 5 -4.13 18.06 12.32
N SER A 6 -3.17 18.96 12.52
CA SER A 6 -1.92 18.99 11.77
C SER A 6 -1.09 17.76 12.17
N LEU A 7 -1.41 16.62 11.57
CA LEU A 7 -0.52 15.46 11.61
C LEU A 7 0.66 15.76 10.70
N SER A 8 1.81 15.96 11.32
CA SER A 8 3.11 15.86 10.67
C SER A 8 3.16 14.58 9.81
N MET A 9 3.14 14.73 8.48
CA MET A 9 3.30 13.65 7.50
C MET A 9 4.79 13.25 7.44
N THR A 10 5.35 12.75 8.53
CA THR A 10 6.76 12.40 8.58
C THR A 10 6.98 11.13 7.75
N GLY A 11 7.46 11.28 6.50
CA GLY A 11 8.09 10.20 5.73
C GLY A 11 7.34 9.66 4.50
N LEU A 12 6.31 10.31 3.97
CA LEU A 12 5.69 9.93 2.69
C LEU A 12 5.78 11.10 1.70
N ASP A 13 6.39 10.88 0.53
CA ASP A 13 6.44 11.87 -0.55
C ASP A 13 5.09 11.93 -1.28
N LEU A 14 4.27 12.92 -0.93
CA LEU A 14 2.95 13.11 -1.54
C LEU A 14 3.03 13.52 -3.02
N SER A 15 4.14 14.12 -3.47
CA SER A 15 4.33 14.47 -4.88
C SER A 15 4.54 13.21 -5.72
N GLY A 16 5.42 12.32 -5.26
CA GLY A 16 5.62 10.99 -5.83
C GLY A 16 4.33 10.17 -5.83
N VAL A 17 3.60 10.14 -4.71
CA VAL A 17 2.29 9.44 -4.63
C VAL A 17 1.30 10.00 -5.66
N SER A 18 1.17 11.32 -5.77
CA SER A 18 0.26 11.95 -6.74
C SER A 18 0.64 11.62 -8.19
N PHE A 19 1.94 11.60 -8.49
CA PHE A 19 2.43 11.17 -9.80
C PHE A 19 2.09 9.70 -10.08
N THR A 20 2.34 8.81 -9.13
CA THR A 20 2.02 7.38 -9.24
C THR A 20 0.53 7.15 -9.47
N LEU A 21 -0.35 7.84 -8.72
CA LEU A 21 -1.79 7.76 -8.91
C LEU A 21 -2.20 8.14 -10.34
N ARG A 22 -1.74 9.30 -10.82
CA ARG A 22 -2.05 9.77 -12.19
C ARG A 22 -1.50 8.86 -13.28
N LYS A 23 -0.37 8.20 -13.04
CA LYS A 23 0.31 7.35 -14.02
C LYS A 23 -0.28 5.95 -14.09
N HIS A 24 -0.68 5.38 -12.96
CA HIS A 24 -0.97 3.95 -12.85
C HIS A 24 -2.44 3.61 -12.61
N LEU A 25 -3.29 4.56 -12.21
CA LEU A 25 -4.72 4.30 -12.13
C LEU A 25 -5.35 4.25 -13.54
N PRO A 26 -6.31 3.35 -13.78
CA PRO A 26 -7.01 3.25 -15.06
C PRO A 26 -8.06 4.37 -15.26
N PHE A 27 -8.07 5.38 -14.39
CA PHE A 27 -8.98 6.51 -14.39
C PHE A 27 -8.26 7.77 -13.90
N THR A 28 -8.77 8.94 -14.29
CA THR A 28 -8.31 10.22 -13.76
C THR A 28 -8.59 10.30 -12.28
N ALA A 29 -7.59 10.71 -11.49
CA ALA A 29 -7.72 10.91 -10.06
C ALA A 29 -6.75 12.00 -9.60
N GLU A 30 -7.21 12.86 -8.71
CA GLU A 30 -6.38 13.81 -7.98
C GLU A 30 -6.37 13.46 -6.50
N LEU A 31 -5.21 13.53 -5.85
CA LEU A 31 -5.07 13.27 -4.43
C LEU A 31 -5.59 14.47 -3.63
N GLU A 32 -6.69 14.29 -2.89
CA GLU A 32 -7.23 15.32 -2.01
C GLU A 32 -6.65 15.24 -0.60
N GLN A 33 -6.56 14.03 -0.06
CA GLN A 33 -6.13 13.82 1.32
C GLN A 33 -5.42 12.48 1.48
N CYS A 34 -4.36 12.48 2.29
CA CYS A 34 -3.69 11.27 2.73
C CYS A 34 -3.89 11.12 4.25
N VAL A 35 -4.54 10.04 4.66
CA VAL A 35 -4.88 9.78 6.08
C VAL A 35 -4.20 8.49 6.52
N PRO A 36 -3.33 8.52 7.55
CA PRO A 36 -2.76 7.30 8.10
C PRO A 36 -3.88 6.44 8.73
N LEU A 37 -3.84 5.13 8.50
CA LEU A 37 -4.77 4.19 9.10
C LEU A 37 -4.17 3.57 10.36
N ALA A 38 -5.01 3.37 11.38
CA ALA A 38 -4.65 2.57 12.55
C ALA A 38 -4.44 1.11 12.12
N GLY A 39 -3.40 0.45 12.64
CA GLY A 39 -3.01 -0.90 12.22
C GLY A 39 -1.69 -0.91 11.46
N ASP A 40 -0.69 -0.25 12.02
CA ASP A 40 0.68 -0.60 11.69
C ASP A 40 0.94 -2.04 12.11
N ALA A 41 1.35 -2.86 11.14
CA ALA A 41 1.66 -4.26 11.37
C ALA A 41 3.09 -4.51 10.88
N SER A 42 3.97 -4.87 11.82
CA SER A 42 5.41 -5.06 11.61
C SER A 42 6.03 -3.88 10.83
N ASN A 43 6.52 -4.17 9.62
CA ASN A 43 7.29 -3.30 8.75
C ASN A 43 6.43 -2.54 7.73
N ARG A 44 5.14 -2.32 8.00
CA ARG A 44 4.22 -1.69 7.03
C ARG A 44 3.40 -0.59 7.63
N ARG A 45 3.17 0.43 6.82
CA ARG A 45 2.30 1.57 7.14
C ARG A 45 1.20 1.64 6.09
N TYR A 46 -0.03 1.85 6.54
CA TYR A 46 -1.19 1.97 5.67
C TYR A 46 -1.72 3.40 5.68
N TYR A 47 -2.09 3.87 4.50
CA TYR A 47 -2.71 5.17 4.30
C TYR A 47 -3.98 5.01 3.47
N ARG A 48 -5.00 5.80 3.79
CA ARG A 48 -6.15 6.01 2.93
C ARG A 48 -5.92 7.28 2.13
N LEU A 49 -5.92 7.14 0.81
CA LEU A 49 -5.81 8.23 -0.13
C LEU A 49 -7.20 8.59 -0.61
N HIS A 50 -7.72 9.73 -0.20
CA HIS A 50 -8.98 10.29 -0.71
C HIS A 50 -8.73 10.94 -2.05
N LEU A 51 -9.61 10.63 -3.01
CA LEU A 51 -9.45 11.03 -4.41
C LEU A 51 -10.62 11.91 -4.84
N SER A 52 -10.32 12.90 -5.68
CA SER A 52 -11.32 13.59 -6.50
C SER A 52 -11.16 13.27 -7.97
N MET A 53 -12.20 13.63 -8.73
CA MET A 53 -12.29 13.37 -10.18
C MET A 53 -12.25 11.88 -10.56
N ALA A 54 -12.32 10.99 -9.57
CA ALA A 54 -12.23 9.54 -9.71
C ALA A 54 -13.61 8.87 -9.53
N PRO A 55 -13.83 7.68 -10.13
CA PRO A 55 -15.02 6.87 -9.91
C PRO A 55 -15.08 6.23 -8.51
N VAL A 56 -13.97 6.25 -7.77
CA VAL A 56 -13.87 5.76 -6.39
C VAL A 56 -13.48 6.91 -5.46
N SER A 57 -14.03 6.93 -4.26
CA SER A 57 -13.78 7.99 -3.28
C SER A 57 -12.43 7.87 -2.57
N SER A 58 -11.83 6.68 -2.57
CA SER A 58 -10.52 6.46 -1.96
C SER A 58 -9.86 5.17 -2.44
N VAL A 59 -8.53 5.12 -2.31
CA VAL A 59 -7.72 3.90 -2.43
C VAL A 59 -6.85 3.71 -1.19
N ILE A 60 -6.32 2.50 -1.01
CA ILE A 60 -5.40 2.16 0.09
C ILE A 60 -3.97 2.12 -0.44
N LEU A 61 -3.07 2.84 0.23
CA LEU A 61 -1.63 2.75 0.00
C LEU A 61 -1.00 1.92 1.13
N MET A 62 -0.31 0.85 0.77
CA MET A 62 0.57 0.11 1.65
C MET A 62 2.01 0.55 1.39
N LYS A 63 2.65 1.16 2.38
CA LYS A 63 4.08 1.47 2.37
C LYS A 63 4.84 0.35 3.07
N LEU A 64 5.72 -0.32 2.33
CA LEU A 64 6.70 -1.26 2.90
C LEU A 64 7.84 -0.47 3.56
N ALA A 65 8.37 -0.94 4.68
CA ALA A 65 9.64 -0.46 5.23
C ALA A 65 10.82 -1.10 4.48
N ASP A 66 12.03 -0.61 4.76
CA ASP A 66 13.25 -1.07 4.10
C ASP A 66 13.37 -2.62 4.11
N PRO A 67 13.94 -3.21 3.03
CA PRO A 67 14.07 -4.67 2.88
C PRO A 67 14.77 -5.35 4.06
N GLU A 68 15.67 -4.64 4.76
CA GLU A 68 16.36 -5.16 5.95
C GLU A 68 15.40 -5.43 7.12
N GLY A 69 14.36 -4.61 7.28
CA GLY A 69 13.30 -4.82 8.28
C GLY A 69 12.35 -5.97 7.92
N PHE A 70 12.23 -6.30 6.63
CA PHE A 70 11.48 -7.48 6.15
C PHE A 70 12.17 -8.79 6.55
N LYS A 71 13.50 -8.86 6.40
CA LYS A 71 14.29 -10.02 6.83
C LYS A 71 14.23 -10.25 8.33
N ALA A 72 14.36 -9.19 9.14
CA ALA A 72 14.39 -9.32 10.60
C ALA A 72 13.06 -9.77 11.25
N SER A 73 11.91 -9.51 10.62
CA SER A 73 10.59 -9.83 11.20
C SER A 73 9.96 -11.12 10.66
N GLU A 74 10.38 -11.64 9.51
CA GLU A 74 9.90 -12.91 8.95
C GLU A 74 10.90 -14.08 9.11
N GLU A 75 12.19 -13.84 9.40
CA GLU A 75 13.21 -14.88 9.67
C GLU A 75 13.08 -15.56 11.06
N ALA A 76 11.89 -15.56 11.67
CA ALA A 76 11.53 -16.57 12.67
C ALA A 76 11.03 -17.88 12.02
N VAL A 77 11.03 -17.99 10.69
CA VAL A 77 10.87 -19.27 9.99
C VAL A 77 12.26 -19.82 9.63
N SER A 78 12.88 -20.46 10.61
CA SER A 78 14.06 -21.29 10.43
C SER A 78 13.81 -22.41 9.42
N GLY A 79 14.47 -22.39 8.26
CA GLY A 79 14.93 -23.63 7.61
C GLY A 79 14.42 -24.00 6.21
N ALA A 80 13.59 -23.19 5.54
CA ALA A 80 13.20 -23.48 4.15
C ALA A 80 14.00 -22.61 3.18
N GLY A 81 15.09 -23.16 2.61
CA GLY A 81 15.95 -22.51 1.61
C GLY A 81 15.30 -22.35 0.23
N GLY A 82 14.09 -21.79 0.18
CA GLY A 82 13.41 -21.41 -1.06
C GLY A 82 13.57 -19.93 -1.30
N ASP A 83 14.04 -19.56 -2.50
CA ASP A 83 14.05 -18.16 -2.94
C ASP A 83 12.61 -17.63 -2.97
N VAL A 84 12.30 -16.64 -2.13
CA VAL A 84 11.03 -15.91 -2.18
C VAL A 84 11.11 -14.94 -3.36
N THR A 85 10.62 -15.38 -4.52
CA THR A 85 10.68 -14.61 -5.78
C THR A 85 9.55 -13.59 -5.94
N GLU A 86 8.54 -13.63 -5.08
CA GLU A 86 7.43 -12.66 -5.08
C GLU A 86 6.98 -12.32 -3.65
N LEU A 87 6.38 -11.14 -3.47
CA LEU A 87 5.78 -10.77 -2.19
C LEU A 87 4.67 -11.77 -1.80
N PRO A 88 4.65 -12.28 -0.55
CA PRO A 88 3.58 -13.18 -0.10
C PRO A 88 2.16 -12.62 -0.33
N PHE A 89 1.98 -11.30 -0.23
CA PHE A 89 0.68 -10.64 -0.40
C PHE A 89 0.19 -10.69 -1.84
N THR A 90 1.09 -10.53 -2.81
CA THR A 90 0.72 -10.62 -4.23
C THR A 90 0.48 -12.07 -4.63
N ASN A 91 1.24 -13.03 -4.08
CA ASN A 91 0.97 -14.46 -4.24
C ASN A 91 -0.44 -14.83 -3.74
N ILE A 92 -0.77 -14.47 -2.49
CA ILE A 92 -2.07 -14.76 -1.88
C ILE A 92 -3.19 -14.05 -2.64
N LEU A 93 -3.01 -12.78 -3.04
CA LEU A 93 -3.97 -12.06 -3.86
C LEU A 93 -4.31 -12.81 -5.15
N LYS A 94 -3.27 -13.19 -5.93
CA LYS A 94 -3.44 -13.95 -7.19
C LYS A 94 -4.16 -15.28 -6.94
N HIS A 95 -3.79 -15.98 -5.87
CA HIS A 95 -4.42 -17.25 -5.50
C HIS A 95 -5.92 -17.07 -5.20
N LEU A 96 -6.28 -16.09 -4.36
CA LEU A 96 -7.67 -15.81 -4.00
C LEU A 96 -8.51 -15.38 -5.21
N GLN A 97 -7.97 -14.49 -6.05
CA GLN A 97 -8.62 -14.08 -7.30
C GLN A 97 -8.90 -15.26 -8.23
N LYS A 98 -7.91 -16.14 -8.43
CA LYS A 98 -8.04 -17.34 -9.27
C LYS A 98 -9.16 -18.27 -8.79
N ASN A 99 -9.44 -18.30 -7.48
CA ASN A 99 -10.49 -19.10 -6.88
C ASN A 99 -11.84 -18.37 -6.76
N GLY A 100 -11.99 -17.20 -7.41
CA GLY A 100 -13.25 -16.44 -7.42
C GLY A 100 -13.60 -15.77 -6.09
N VAL A 101 -12.65 -15.69 -5.16
CA VAL A 101 -12.86 -14.97 -3.89
C VAL A 101 -12.82 -13.47 -4.17
N GLN A 102 -13.82 -12.74 -3.69
CA GLN A 102 -13.83 -11.28 -3.78
C GLN A 102 -12.72 -10.71 -2.89
N VAL A 103 -11.74 -10.11 -3.52
CA VAL A 103 -10.61 -9.44 -2.88
C VAL A 103 -10.40 -8.07 -3.51
N PRO A 104 -9.80 -7.09 -2.79
CA PRO A 104 -9.49 -5.79 -3.36
C PRO A 104 -8.61 -5.91 -4.61
N GLU A 105 -8.86 -5.05 -5.59
CA GLU A 105 -8.01 -4.93 -6.78
C GLU A 105 -6.67 -4.26 -6.41
N LEU A 106 -5.57 -4.81 -6.93
CA LEU A 106 -4.25 -4.19 -6.82
C LEU A 106 -4.00 -3.37 -8.08
N TYR A 107 -4.11 -2.04 -7.97
CA TYR A 107 -3.86 -1.14 -9.11
C TYR A 107 -2.39 -1.05 -9.50
N PHE A 108 -1.49 -1.02 -8.53
CA PHE A 108 -0.07 -0.86 -8.77
C PHE A 108 0.75 -1.40 -7.59
N TYR A 109 1.90 -1.98 -7.91
CA TYR A 109 2.95 -2.35 -6.96
C TYR A 109 4.26 -1.81 -7.50
N ASP A 110 4.99 -1.08 -6.65
CA ASP A 110 6.30 -0.53 -6.99
C ASP A 110 7.38 -1.57 -6.68
N GLU A 111 7.99 -2.11 -7.73
CA GLU A 111 9.10 -3.08 -7.66
C GLU A 111 10.48 -2.41 -7.64
N SER A 112 10.54 -1.07 -7.72
CA SER A 112 11.78 -0.31 -7.86
C SER A 112 12.51 0.04 -6.56
#